data_AF-A0A673VFV2-F1
#
_entry.id   AF-A0A673VFV2-F1
#
_cell.length_a   1.000
_cell.length_b   1.000
_cell.length_c   1.000
_cell.angle_alpha   90.00
_cell.angle_beta   90.00
_cell.angle_gamma   90.00
#
_symmetry.space_group_name_H-M   'P 1'
#
loop_
_entity.id
_entity.type
_entity.pdbx_description
1 polymer ?
#
loop_
_entity_poly.entity_id
_entity_poly.type
_entity_poly.pdbx_seq_one_letter_code
_entity_poly.pdbx_strand_id
1 'polypeptide(L)'
;MPKGKKAKGKKVAPAPAVVKKQEAKKVVNPLFEKRPKNFGIGQDIQPKRDLTRFVKWPRYIRLQRQRAILYKRLKVPPAINQFTQALDRQTATQLLKLAHKYRPETKQEKKQRLLARAEKKAAGKGDVPTKRPPVLRAGVNTVTTLVENKKAQLVVIAHDVDPIELVVFLPALCRKMGVPYCIIKGKARLGRLVHRKTCTSVAFTQVNSEDKGALAKLVEAIRTNYNDRYDEVSRSGAQDVVRGESGPTAGAGCLERSHWAASEPQHQLPLCHCRSAATGEATCWVRSRWLASPSWRRRRLKNWPPNWAERALLSFLYIKVIKGSLSASASRHLRWSRIFCHLNTCQDCGEVTVRCGAGVVSNLPCALC
;
A
#
# COMPACT_ATOMS: atom_id res chain seq x y z
N MET A 1 37.77 85.21 -34.64
CA MET A 1 37.53 85.03 -36.09
C MET A 1 38.83 84.54 -36.74
N PRO A 2 38.84 83.91 -37.94
CA PRO A 2 37.74 83.50 -38.85
C PRO A 2 37.44 81.97 -38.78
N LYS A 3 36.25 81.44 -39.13
CA LYS A 3 35.67 81.13 -40.48
C LYS A 3 36.61 80.23 -41.32
N GLY A 4 36.21 79.15 -41.99
CA GLY A 4 34.96 78.38 -42.19
C GLY A 4 35.30 77.15 -43.08
N LYS A 5 34.44 76.22 -43.50
CA LYS A 5 32.98 75.99 -43.46
C LYS A 5 32.73 74.46 -43.33
N LYS A 6 31.56 74.01 -42.85
CA LYS A 6 31.17 72.57 -42.95
C LYS A 6 30.62 72.26 -44.36
N ALA A 7 31.26 71.35 -45.10
CA ALA A 7 30.68 70.72 -46.28
C ALA A 7 30.07 69.35 -45.90
N LYS A 8 28.84 69.08 -46.38
CA LYS A 8 28.06 67.89 -45.97
C LYS A 8 28.64 66.61 -46.57
N GLY A 9 28.80 65.57 -45.74
CA GLY A 9 29.34 64.27 -46.16
C GLY A 9 28.41 63.50 -47.12
N LYS A 10 29.02 62.87 -48.13
CA LYS A 10 28.36 61.87 -48.96
C LYS A 10 28.36 60.55 -48.17
N LYS A 11 27.18 60.03 -47.84
CA LYS A 11 27.03 58.84 -46.99
C LYS A 11 27.74 57.63 -47.61
N VAL A 12 28.54 56.93 -46.80
CA VAL A 12 29.06 55.60 -47.12
C VAL A 12 27.87 54.68 -47.44
N ALA A 13 27.97 53.90 -48.51
CA ALA A 13 26.90 53.00 -48.93
C ALA A 13 26.64 51.94 -47.83
N PRO A 14 25.37 51.66 -47.49
CA PRO A 14 25.06 50.62 -46.51
C PRO A 14 25.48 49.23 -47.01
N ALA A 15 25.93 48.39 -46.09
CA ALA A 15 26.27 47.00 -46.38
C ALA A 15 25.09 46.25 -47.05
N PRO A 16 25.36 45.29 -47.96
CA PRO A 16 24.31 44.59 -48.70
C PRO A 16 23.33 43.94 -47.71
N ALA A 17 22.05 44.29 -47.87
CA ALA A 17 20.99 43.83 -47.00
C ALA A 17 20.97 42.29 -46.94
N VAL A 18 20.80 41.75 -45.74
CA VAL A 18 20.59 40.31 -45.50
C VAL A 18 19.52 39.82 -46.48
N VAL A 19 19.93 38.97 -47.42
CA VAL A 19 19.02 38.35 -48.38
C VAL A 19 18.06 37.50 -47.57
N LYS A 20 16.85 38.03 -47.33
CA LYS A 20 15.74 37.24 -46.79
C LYS A 20 15.56 36.08 -47.73
N LYS A 21 15.93 34.88 -47.28
CA LYS A 21 15.69 33.62 -47.98
C LYS A 21 14.20 33.60 -48.34
N GLN A 22 13.90 33.77 -49.63
CA GLN A 22 12.52 33.82 -50.08
C GLN A 22 11.89 32.46 -49.76
N GLU A 23 10.95 32.45 -48.83
CA GLU A 23 10.21 31.24 -48.52
C GLU A 23 9.44 30.84 -49.77
N ALA A 24 9.82 29.68 -50.34
CA ALA A 24 9.15 29.16 -51.51
C ALA A 24 7.67 28.98 -51.17
N LYS A 25 6.81 29.80 -51.80
CA LYS A 25 5.35 29.68 -51.70
C LYS A 25 4.99 28.27 -52.15
N LYS A 26 4.65 27.39 -51.20
CA LYS A 26 4.19 26.03 -51.50
C LYS A 26 3.02 26.15 -52.46
N VAL A 27 3.10 25.49 -53.61
CA VAL A 27 2.02 25.45 -54.60
C VAL A 27 0.84 24.74 -53.95
N VAL A 28 -0.14 25.52 -53.47
CA VAL A 28 -1.36 24.97 -52.89
C VAL A 28 -2.24 24.52 -54.04
N ASN A 29 -2.27 23.21 -54.27
CA ASN A 29 -3.21 22.62 -55.21
C ASN A 29 -4.65 22.83 -54.66
N PRO A 30 -5.54 23.53 -55.38
CA PRO A 30 -6.90 23.86 -54.88
C PRO A 30 -7.77 22.62 -54.62
N LEU A 31 -7.37 21.43 -55.12
CA LEU A 31 -8.05 20.16 -54.86
C LEU A 31 -7.81 19.62 -53.43
N PHE A 32 -6.81 20.12 -52.70
CA PHE A 32 -6.50 19.67 -51.33
C PHE A 32 -7.16 20.56 -50.27
N GLU A 33 -8.44 20.30 -50.02
CA GLU A 33 -9.20 20.92 -48.94
C GLU A 33 -8.86 20.33 -47.57
N LYS A 34 -8.75 21.18 -46.54
CA LYS A 34 -8.67 20.74 -45.15
C LYS A 34 -10.07 20.33 -44.67
N ARG A 35 -10.31 19.01 -44.57
CA ARG A 35 -11.56 18.43 -44.04
C ARG A 35 -11.36 17.87 -42.62
N PRO A 36 -11.39 18.70 -41.56
CA PRO A 36 -11.21 18.24 -40.19
C PRO A 36 -12.44 17.46 -39.71
N LYS A 37 -12.21 16.35 -39.02
CA LYS A 37 -13.27 15.57 -38.37
C LYS A 37 -13.57 16.09 -36.97
N ASN A 38 -14.84 16.13 -36.60
CA ASN A 38 -15.30 16.53 -35.27
C ASN A 38 -15.59 15.28 -34.43
N PHE A 39 -14.70 14.95 -33.49
CA PHE A 39 -14.86 13.79 -32.61
C PHE A 39 -15.69 14.07 -31.34
N GLY A 40 -16.55 15.08 -31.38
CA GLY A 40 -17.56 15.36 -30.35
C GLY A 40 -18.59 14.23 -30.23
N ILE A 41 -19.39 14.29 -29.16
CA ILE A 41 -20.45 13.30 -28.92
C ILE A 41 -21.50 13.40 -30.03
N GLY A 42 -21.79 12.28 -30.70
CA GLY A 42 -22.80 12.22 -31.78
C GLY A 42 -22.33 12.77 -33.14
N GLN A 43 -21.03 13.00 -33.33
CA GLN A 43 -20.44 13.51 -34.57
C GLN A 43 -19.63 12.39 -35.29
N ASP A 44 -18.40 12.64 -35.73
CA ASP A 44 -17.58 11.64 -36.42
C ASP A 44 -17.21 10.44 -35.52
N ILE A 45 -17.01 9.28 -36.16
CA ILE A 45 -16.50 8.06 -35.50
C ILE A 45 -15.19 8.35 -34.78
N GLN A 46 -15.12 8.03 -33.48
CA GLN A 46 -13.93 8.24 -32.65
C GLN A 46 -12.69 7.55 -33.24
N PRO A 47 -11.51 8.20 -33.17
CA PRO A 47 -10.27 7.57 -33.60
C PRO A 47 -9.90 6.40 -32.69
N LYS A 48 -9.09 5.47 -33.21
CA LYS A 48 -8.49 4.40 -32.41
C LYS A 48 -7.61 5.02 -31.32
N ARG A 49 -7.97 4.77 -30.05
CA ARG A 49 -7.29 5.26 -28.85
C ARG A 49 -6.77 4.08 -28.02
N ASP A 50 -5.90 4.35 -27.06
CA ASP A 50 -5.50 3.33 -26.08
C ASP A 50 -6.72 2.88 -25.26
N LEU A 51 -7.07 1.60 -25.37
CA LEU A 51 -8.16 0.96 -24.65
C LEU A 51 -7.66 0.04 -23.52
N THR A 52 -6.35 -0.09 -23.27
CA THR A 52 -5.77 -1.04 -22.29
C THR A 52 -6.37 -0.97 -20.89
N ARG A 53 -6.81 0.22 -20.46
CA ARG A 53 -7.53 0.43 -19.20
C ARG A 53 -8.93 -0.22 -19.17
N PHE A 54 -9.62 -0.23 -20.31
CA PHE A 54 -10.99 -0.72 -20.48
C PHE A 54 -11.08 -2.16 -21.01
N VAL A 55 -9.97 -2.75 -21.45
CA VAL A 55 -9.88 -4.16 -21.87
C VAL A 55 -10.39 -5.10 -20.76
N LYS A 56 -11.25 -6.05 -21.14
CA LYS A 56 -11.69 -7.16 -20.28
C LYS A 56 -10.55 -8.18 -20.11
N TRP A 57 -9.66 -7.92 -19.17
CA TRP A 57 -8.46 -8.73 -18.95
C TRP A 57 -8.76 -10.22 -18.61
N PRO A 58 -7.94 -11.18 -19.09
CA PRO A 58 -8.01 -12.59 -18.72
C PRO A 58 -8.03 -12.84 -17.21
N ARG A 59 -8.64 -13.97 -16.77
CA ARG A 59 -8.85 -14.27 -15.34
C ARG A 59 -7.56 -14.23 -14.52
N TYR A 60 -6.47 -14.81 -15.00
CA TYR A 60 -5.20 -14.85 -14.25
C TYR A 60 -4.60 -13.46 -14.01
N ILE A 61 -4.68 -12.55 -14.99
CA ILE A 61 -4.23 -11.15 -14.85
C ILE A 61 -5.11 -10.41 -13.85
N ARG A 62 -6.43 -10.62 -13.90
CA ARG A 62 -7.36 -10.03 -12.92
C ARG A 62 -7.05 -10.50 -11.50
N LEU A 63 -6.89 -11.81 -11.28
CA LEU A 63 -6.55 -12.38 -9.97
C LEU A 63 -5.20 -11.86 -9.42
N GLN A 64 -4.16 -11.79 -10.25
CA GLN A 64 -2.85 -11.25 -9.85
C GLN A 64 -2.95 -9.76 -9.45
N ARG A 65 -3.67 -8.94 -10.23
CA ARG A 65 -3.89 -7.52 -9.92
C ARG A 65 -4.74 -7.36 -8.65
N GLN A 66 -5.81 -8.15 -8.49
CA GLN A 66 -6.65 -8.16 -7.30
C GLN A 66 -5.86 -8.57 -6.04
N ARG A 67 -5.04 -9.63 -6.09
CA ARG A 67 -4.12 -10.02 -5.00
C ARG A 67 -3.22 -8.83 -4.59
N ALA A 68 -2.59 -8.17 -5.56
CA ALA A 68 -1.71 -7.02 -5.31
C ALA A 68 -2.43 -5.75 -4.83
N ILE A 69 -3.74 -5.64 -5.03
CA ILE A 69 -4.58 -4.56 -4.50
C ILE A 69 -5.02 -4.89 -3.07
N LEU A 70 -5.47 -6.13 -2.81
CA LEU A 70 -5.88 -6.60 -1.49
C LEU A 70 -4.75 -6.42 -0.46
N TYR A 71 -3.51 -6.78 -0.79
CA TYR A 71 -2.33 -6.55 0.07
C TYR A 71 -2.06 -5.07 0.42
N LYS A 72 -2.67 -4.10 -0.29
CA LYS A 72 -2.52 -2.66 -0.01
C LYS A 72 -3.72 -2.08 0.75
N ARG A 73 -4.86 -2.77 0.72
CA ARG A 73 -6.12 -2.37 1.35
C ARG A 73 -6.32 -2.98 2.73
N LEU A 74 -5.90 -4.23 2.88
CA LEU A 74 -5.97 -4.94 4.13
C LEU A 74 -4.85 -4.44 5.05
N LYS A 75 -5.15 -4.32 6.34
CA LYS A 75 -4.17 -4.03 7.39
C LYS A 75 -3.18 -5.19 7.47
N VAL A 76 -2.03 -5.03 6.84
CA VAL A 76 -0.98 -6.06 6.84
C VAL A 76 -0.27 -6.08 8.20
N PRO A 77 -0.23 -7.23 8.92
CA PRO A 77 0.49 -7.34 10.18
C PRO A 77 1.98 -6.96 10.04
N PRO A 78 2.61 -6.36 11.07
CA PRO A 78 3.99 -5.89 10.99
C PRO A 78 4.99 -7.00 10.61
N ALA A 79 4.77 -8.23 11.10
CA ALA A 79 5.57 -9.41 10.77
C ALA A 79 5.59 -9.79 9.26
N ILE A 80 4.60 -9.34 8.49
CA ILE A 80 4.57 -9.46 7.02
C ILE A 80 5.01 -8.13 6.39
N ASN A 81 4.60 -6.99 6.96
CA ASN A 81 4.93 -5.65 6.46
C ASN A 81 6.45 -5.40 6.38
N GLN A 82 7.24 -5.96 7.31
CA GLN A 82 8.70 -5.86 7.29
C GLN A 82 9.34 -6.30 5.95
N PHE A 83 8.75 -7.25 5.22
CA PHE A 83 9.27 -7.67 3.91
C PHE A 83 9.05 -6.65 2.79
N THR A 84 8.15 -5.67 2.98
CA THR A 84 8.02 -4.53 2.05
C THR A 84 9.23 -3.57 2.15
N GLN A 85 9.85 -3.51 3.34
CA GLN A 85 10.98 -2.64 3.68
C GLN A 85 12.31 -3.31 3.28
N ALA A 86 12.55 -3.40 1.97
CA ALA A 86 13.77 -3.99 1.42
C ALA A 86 14.90 -2.97 1.21
N LEU A 87 16.13 -3.47 1.31
CA LEU A 87 17.40 -2.75 1.25
C LEU A 87 17.49 -1.87 0.00
N ASP A 88 18.16 -0.73 0.15
CA ASP A 88 18.36 0.24 -0.93
C ASP A 88 19.16 -0.35 -2.11
N ARG A 89 19.07 0.31 -3.27
CA ARG A 89 19.67 -0.19 -4.51
C ARG A 89 21.20 -0.21 -4.47
N GLN A 90 21.84 0.72 -3.77
CA GLN A 90 23.30 0.87 -3.74
C GLN A 90 23.92 -0.21 -2.85
N THR A 91 23.48 -0.32 -1.60
CA THR A 91 23.96 -1.34 -0.64
C THR A 91 23.64 -2.75 -1.14
N ALA A 92 22.44 -2.97 -1.71
CA ALA A 92 22.11 -4.26 -2.34
C ALA A 92 23.03 -4.59 -3.53
N THR A 93 23.54 -3.60 -4.26
CA THR A 93 24.49 -3.83 -5.37
C THR A 93 25.88 -4.17 -4.85
N GLN A 94 26.36 -3.50 -3.81
CA GLN A 94 27.62 -3.81 -3.14
C GLN A 94 27.61 -5.22 -2.53
N LEU A 95 26.55 -5.56 -1.80
CA LEU A 95 26.35 -6.90 -1.23
C LEU A 95 26.34 -7.98 -2.30
N LEU A 96 25.61 -7.79 -3.41
CA LEU A 96 25.57 -8.78 -4.49
C LEU A 96 26.89 -8.90 -5.26
N LYS A 97 27.68 -7.82 -5.38
CA LYS A 97 29.06 -7.89 -5.90
C LYS A 97 29.96 -8.75 -5.00
N LEU A 98 29.89 -8.56 -3.68
CA LEU A 98 30.61 -9.39 -2.72
C LEU A 98 30.14 -10.85 -2.78
N ALA A 99 28.82 -11.07 -2.77
CA ALA A 99 28.22 -12.39 -2.88
C ALA A 99 28.60 -13.13 -4.18
N HIS A 100 28.89 -12.41 -5.26
CA HIS A 100 29.34 -12.99 -6.52
C HIS A 100 30.73 -13.67 -6.41
N LYS A 101 31.61 -13.23 -5.49
CA LYS A 101 32.90 -13.88 -5.23
C LYS A 101 32.72 -15.24 -4.53
N TYR A 102 31.76 -15.36 -3.63
CA TYR A 102 31.55 -16.53 -2.75
C TYR A 102 30.52 -17.53 -3.30
N ARG A 103 30.31 -17.56 -4.62
CA ARG A 103 29.32 -18.45 -5.25
C ARG A 103 29.71 -19.93 -5.07
N PRO A 104 28.75 -20.83 -4.85
CA PRO A 104 29.03 -22.26 -4.78
C PRO A 104 29.34 -22.82 -6.18
N GLU A 105 30.20 -23.84 -6.23
CA GLU A 105 30.63 -24.51 -7.46
C GLU A 105 29.48 -25.01 -8.35
N THR A 106 29.67 -24.93 -9.67
CA THR A 106 28.77 -25.62 -10.61
C THR A 106 28.98 -27.13 -10.61
N LYS A 107 28.02 -27.87 -11.16
CA LYS A 107 28.16 -29.33 -11.37
C LYS A 107 29.36 -29.68 -12.27
N GLN A 108 29.69 -28.81 -13.23
CA GLN A 108 30.81 -29.00 -14.16
C GLN A 108 32.15 -28.76 -13.47
N GLU A 109 32.31 -27.63 -12.76
CA GLU A 109 33.49 -27.37 -11.91
C GLU A 109 33.68 -28.47 -10.87
N LYS A 110 32.59 -28.94 -10.25
CA LYS A 110 32.64 -30.06 -9.30
C LYS A 110 33.15 -31.35 -9.95
N LYS A 111 32.72 -31.67 -11.17
CA LYS A 111 33.21 -32.83 -11.94
C LYS A 111 34.71 -32.66 -12.23
N GLN A 112 35.13 -31.51 -12.75
CA GLN A 112 36.54 -31.21 -13.04
C GLN A 112 37.43 -31.31 -11.80
N ARG A 113 37.01 -30.75 -10.65
CA ARG A 113 37.74 -30.88 -9.37
C ARG A 113 37.87 -32.34 -8.93
N LEU A 114 36.83 -33.15 -9.11
CA LEU A 114 36.86 -34.56 -8.73
C LEU A 114 37.77 -35.37 -9.66
N LEU A 115 37.75 -35.10 -10.98
CA LEU A 115 38.70 -35.69 -11.95
C LEU A 115 40.14 -35.33 -11.59
N ALA A 116 40.45 -34.04 -11.41
CA ALA A 116 41.78 -33.58 -11.03
C ALA A 116 42.26 -34.11 -9.67
N ARG A 117 41.36 -34.46 -8.74
CA ARG A 117 41.70 -35.14 -7.48
C ARG A 117 41.95 -36.64 -7.71
N ALA A 118 41.16 -37.28 -8.57
CA ALA A 118 41.35 -38.69 -8.94
C ALA A 118 42.67 -38.89 -9.69
N GLU A 119 42.99 -38.03 -10.66
CA GLU A 119 44.27 -38.02 -11.39
C GLU A 119 45.47 -37.86 -10.45
N LYS A 120 45.41 -36.90 -9.51
CA LYS A 120 46.47 -36.72 -8.49
C LYS A 120 46.63 -37.94 -7.60
N LYS A 121 45.52 -38.60 -7.21
CA LYS A 121 45.54 -39.82 -6.42
C LYS A 121 46.08 -41.02 -7.20
N ALA A 122 45.76 -41.13 -8.50
CA ALA A 122 46.31 -42.14 -9.39
C ALA A 122 47.82 -41.95 -9.62
N ALA A 123 48.30 -40.70 -9.69
CA ALA A 123 49.71 -40.33 -9.75
C ALA A 123 50.47 -40.48 -8.41
N GLY A 124 50.02 -41.38 -7.52
CA GLY A 124 50.69 -41.73 -6.27
C GLY A 124 50.68 -40.66 -5.16
N LYS A 125 50.14 -39.46 -5.41
CA LYS A 125 50.02 -38.42 -4.38
C LYS A 125 48.84 -38.76 -3.48
N GLY A 126 49.13 -39.16 -2.23
CA GLY A 126 48.14 -39.53 -1.22
C GLY A 126 47.06 -38.45 -1.00
N ASP A 127 45.93 -38.83 -0.43
CA ASP A 127 44.76 -37.95 -0.34
C ASP A 127 44.88 -36.87 0.75
N VAL A 128 45.64 -35.81 0.44
CA VAL A 128 45.87 -34.68 1.35
C VAL A 128 44.56 -33.92 1.60
N PRO A 129 44.12 -33.72 2.87
CA PRO A 129 42.88 -33.03 3.19
C PRO A 129 42.94 -31.56 2.77
N THR A 130 42.28 -31.23 1.66
CA THR A 130 42.26 -29.87 1.11
C THR A 130 41.35 -28.96 1.94
N LYS A 131 41.86 -27.77 2.33
CA LYS A 131 41.08 -26.75 3.02
C LYS A 131 39.84 -26.35 2.20
N ARG A 132 38.65 -26.50 2.78
CA ARG A 132 37.38 -26.17 2.11
C ARG A 132 37.28 -24.65 1.89
N PRO A 133 37.03 -24.16 0.67
CA PRO A 133 36.86 -22.73 0.44
C PRO A 133 35.59 -22.21 1.13
N PRO A 134 35.60 -20.95 1.62
CA PRO A 134 34.38 -20.29 2.07
C PRO A 134 33.42 -20.12 0.90
N VAL A 135 32.15 -20.49 1.11
CA VAL A 135 31.08 -20.41 0.12
C VAL A 135 29.79 -19.95 0.78
N LEU A 136 28.95 -19.26 0.02
CA LEU A 136 27.60 -18.91 0.44
C LEU A 136 26.80 -20.16 0.82
N ARG A 137 26.09 -20.07 1.94
CA ARG A 137 25.14 -21.09 2.39
C ARG A 137 23.74 -20.64 2.01
N ALA A 138 22.91 -21.55 1.50
CA ALA A 138 21.67 -21.19 0.83
C ALA A 138 20.55 -22.18 1.15
N GLY A 139 19.32 -21.66 1.29
CA GLY A 139 18.13 -22.41 1.67
C GLY A 139 17.83 -22.30 3.16
N VAL A 140 16.53 -22.20 3.49
CA VAL A 140 16.04 -21.85 4.83
C VAL A 140 16.64 -22.73 5.91
N ASN A 141 16.50 -24.06 5.82
CA ASN A 141 16.91 -25.00 6.87
C ASN A 141 18.42 -24.98 7.15
N THR A 142 19.25 -24.68 6.13
CA THR A 142 20.70 -24.50 6.32
C THR A 142 21.00 -23.13 6.93
N VAL A 143 20.24 -22.09 6.57
CA VAL A 143 20.42 -20.75 7.16
C VAL A 143 19.96 -20.72 8.62
N THR A 144 18.82 -21.31 8.98
CA THR A 144 18.31 -21.34 10.37
C THR A 144 19.33 -22.00 11.32
N THR A 145 19.76 -23.21 10.98
CA THR A 145 20.77 -23.95 11.75
C THR A 145 22.10 -23.18 11.87
N LEU A 146 22.50 -22.39 10.88
CA LEU A 146 23.69 -21.54 10.97
C LEU A 146 23.51 -20.30 11.88
N VAL A 147 22.31 -19.75 11.97
CA VAL A 147 21.99 -18.61 12.85
C VAL A 147 21.82 -19.08 14.30
N GLU A 148 21.14 -20.21 14.51
CA GLU A 148 21.03 -20.88 15.82
C GLU A 148 22.41 -21.23 16.40
N ASN A 149 23.31 -21.77 15.57
CA ASN A 149 24.69 -22.03 15.96
C ASN A 149 25.59 -20.77 16.01
N LYS A 150 25.06 -19.56 15.75
CA LYS A 150 25.80 -18.29 15.64
C LYS A 150 27.01 -18.33 14.68
N LYS A 151 26.95 -19.20 13.66
CA LYS A 151 27.98 -19.38 12.61
C LYS A 151 27.74 -18.49 11.38
N ALA A 152 26.58 -17.85 11.28
CA ALA A 152 26.28 -16.87 10.24
C ALA A 152 26.80 -15.48 10.65
N GLN A 153 27.59 -14.85 9.77
CA GLN A 153 28.07 -13.47 9.92
C GLN A 153 27.08 -12.44 9.36
N LEU A 154 26.34 -12.79 8.31
CA LEU A 154 25.31 -11.96 7.69
C LEU A 154 24.27 -12.84 7.01
N VAL A 155 22.99 -12.52 7.22
CA VAL A 155 21.85 -13.21 6.60
C VAL A 155 21.16 -12.31 5.57
N VAL A 156 20.76 -12.90 4.45
CA VAL A 156 20.12 -12.23 3.32
C VAL A 156 18.81 -12.97 3.03
N ILE A 157 17.69 -12.26 3.11
CA ILE A 157 16.34 -12.81 2.94
C ILE A 157 15.69 -12.17 1.71
N ALA A 158 14.98 -12.94 0.88
CA ALA A 158 14.20 -12.39 -0.23
C ALA A 158 12.85 -11.82 0.23
N HIS A 159 12.40 -10.72 -0.36
CA HIS A 159 11.09 -10.12 -0.04
C HIS A 159 9.87 -10.82 -0.64
N ASP A 160 10.06 -11.60 -1.69
CA ASP A 160 9.01 -12.09 -2.61
C ASP A 160 8.79 -13.60 -2.49
N VAL A 161 8.94 -14.13 -1.27
CA VAL A 161 8.72 -15.55 -0.98
C VAL A 161 7.21 -15.83 -0.91
N ASP A 162 6.81 -16.92 -1.56
CA ASP A 162 5.43 -17.39 -1.67
C ASP A 162 5.57 -18.93 -1.64
N PRO A 163 5.15 -19.64 -0.57
CA PRO A 163 4.49 -19.17 0.66
C PRO A 163 5.41 -18.37 1.61
N ILE A 164 4.88 -17.36 2.30
CA ILE A 164 5.66 -16.40 3.11
C ILE A 164 6.13 -16.98 4.45
N GLU A 165 5.39 -17.93 5.00
CA GLU A 165 5.56 -18.63 6.27
C GLU A 165 6.98 -19.17 6.45
N LEU A 166 7.61 -19.58 5.34
CA LEU A 166 8.99 -20.07 5.25
C LEU A 166 10.05 -19.06 5.73
N VAL A 167 9.73 -17.76 5.77
CA VAL A 167 10.68 -16.70 6.14
C VAL A 167 10.19 -15.74 7.23
N VAL A 168 8.89 -15.75 7.61
CA VAL A 168 8.33 -14.81 8.62
C VAL A 168 9.13 -14.81 9.93
N PHE A 169 9.58 -15.99 10.38
CA PHE A 169 10.31 -16.14 11.64
C PHE A 169 11.80 -15.77 11.56
N LEU A 170 12.39 -15.67 10.35
CA LEU A 170 13.83 -15.46 10.19
C LEU A 170 14.33 -14.12 10.76
N PRO A 171 13.69 -12.95 10.54
CA PRO A 171 14.11 -11.69 11.16
C PRO A 171 14.13 -11.75 12.69
N ALA A 172 13.09 -12.32 13.30
CA ALA A 172 12.98 -12.49 14.75
C ALA A 172 14.08 -13.39 15.31
N LEU A 173 14.36 -14.51 14.62
CA LEU A 173 15.41 -15.47 14.97
C LEU A 173 16.81 -14.85 14.82
N CYS A 174 17.07 -14.08 13.75
CA CYS A 174 18.32 -13.35 13.57
C CYS A 174 18.55 -12.32 14.68
N ARG A 175 17.52 -11.54 15.05
CA ARG A 175 17.59 -10.61 16.19
C ARG A 175 17.92 -11.33 17.50
N LYS A 176 17.18 -12.40 17.84
CA LYS A 176 17.37 -13.16 19.09
C LYS A 176 18.78 -13.73 19.21
N MET A 177 19.39 -14.15 18.10
CA MET A 177 20.75 -14.70 18.08
C MET A 177 21.86 -13.65 17.89
N GLY A 178 21.50 -12.37 17.70
CA GLY A 178 22.45 -11.27 17.51
C GLY A 178 23.10 -11.18 16.12
N VAL A 179 22.52 -11.86 15.12
CA VAL A 179 23.06 -11.93 13.74
C VAL A 179 22.44 -10.82 12.89
N PRO A 180 23.23 -10.05 12.12
CA PRO A 180 22.71 -9.02 11.22
C PRO A 180 21.96 -9.66 10.04
N TYR A 181 20.81 -9.11 9.69
CA TYR A 181 20.00 -9.59 8.57
C TYR A 181 19.56 -8.44 7.65
N CYS A 182 19.40 -8.73 6.36
CA CYS A 182 18.87 -7.79 5.38
C CYS A 182 17.80 -8.42 4.50
N ILE A 183 16.88 -7.60 3.99
CA ILE A 183 15.80 -8.01 3.09
C ILE A 183 16.11 -7.46 1.69
N ILE A 184 16.25 -8.33 0.69
CA ILE A 184 16.59 -7.96 -0.70
C ILE A 184 15.41 -8.18 -1.64
N LYS A 185 15.24 -7.23 -2.57
CA LYS A 185 14.29 -7.34 -3.68
C LYS A 185 14.73 -8.41 -4.69
N GLY A 186 13.98 -9.52 -4.75
CA GLY A 186 13.98 -10.53 -5.81
C GLY A 186 14.66 -11.86 -5.46
N LYS A 187 13.88 -12.90 -5.13
CA LYS A 187 14.34 -14.28 -4.87
C LYS A 187 15.05 -14.92 -6.08
N ALA A 188 14.76 -14.44 -7.29
CA ALA A 188 15.46 -14.82 -8.51
C ALA A 188 16.93 -14.33 -8.54
N ARG A 189 17.24 -13.17 -7.94
CA ARG A 189 18.62 -12.64 -7.88
C ARG A 189 19.49 -13.48 -6.94
N LEU A 190 18.95 -13.87 -5.78
CA LEU A 190 19.60 -14.82 -4.89
C LEU A 190 19.72 -16.21 -5.54
N GLY A 191 18.69 -16.66 -6.27
CA GLY A 191 18.75 -17.88 -7.08
C GLY A 191 19.93 -17.90 -8.05
N ARG A 192 20.11 -16.81 -8.83
CA ARG A 192 21.17 -16.69 -9.83
C ARG A 192 22.57 -16.81 -9.24
N LEU A 193 22.82 -16.29 -8.03
CA LEU A 193 24.10 -16.48 -7.32
C LEU A 193 24.38 -17.97 -7.03
N VAL A 194 23.35 -18.69 -6.56
CA VAL A 194 23.42 -20.09 -6.11
C VAL A 194 23.21 -21.09 -7.26
N HIS A 195 23.17 -20.63 -8.52
CA HIS A 195 22.89 -21.45 -9.71
C HIS A 195 21.53 -22.19 -9.65
N ARG A 196 20.53 -21.56 -9.04
CA ARG A 196 19.13 -22.03 -8.95
C ARG A 196 18.16 -21.04 -9.59
N LYS A 197 16.94 -21.47 -9.93
CA LYS A 197 15.88 -20.57 -10.43
C LYS A 197 15.48 -19.52 -9.37
N THR A 198 15.43 -19.93 -8.10
CA THR A 198 15.05 -19.09 -6.96
C THR A 198 15.86 -19.50 -5.72
N CYS A 199 16.04 -18.58 -4.78
CA CYS A 199 16.53 -18.86 -3.44
C CYS A 199 15.84 -17.91 -2.44
N THR A 200 15.38 -18.44 -1.30
CA THR A 200 14.62 -17.70 -0.28
C THR A 200 15.53 -16.96 0.70
N SER A 201 16.57 -17.63 1.18
CA SER A 201 17.58 -17.05 2.07
C SER A 201 18.99 -17.56 1.75
N VAL A 202 19.97 -16.69 2.01
CA VAL A 202 21.40 -16.92 1.82
C VAL A 202 22.14 -16.38 3.06
N ALA A 203 23.20 -17.05 3.50
CA ALA A 203 24.04 -16.61 4.60
C ALA A 203 25.54 -16.65 4.24
N PHE A 204 26.26 -15.64 4.71
CA PHE A 204 27.73 -15.64 4.79
C PHE A 204 28.13 -16.30 6.12
N THR A 205 28.99 -17.33 6.08
CA THR A 205 29.51 -17.97 7.31
C THR A 205 30.97 -17.60 7.58
N GLN A 206 31.77 -17.54 6.52
CA GLN A 206 33.20 -17.22 6.56
C GLN A 206 33.53 -16.51 5.25
N VAL A 207 34.49 -15.59 5.30
CA VAL A 207 34.91 -14.71 4.21
C VAL A 207 36.44 -14.60 4.25
N ASN A 208 37.09 -14.48 3.08
CA ASN A 208 38.54 -14.35 2.99
C ASN A 208 39.01 -13.05 3.67
N SER A 209 40.26 -13.01 4.14
CA SER A 209 40.86 -11.84 4.80
C SER A 209 40.69 -10.54 4.00
N GLU A 210 40.93 -10.60 2.70
CA GLU A 210 40.78 -9.49 1.73
C GLU A 210 39.40 -8.81 1.78
N ASP A 211 38.33 -9.60 1.92
CA ASP A 211 36.95 -9.12 1.84
C ASP A 211 36.34 -8.79 3.21
N LYS A 212 37.02 -9.09 4.32
CA LYS A 212 36.51 -8.83 5.68
C LYS A 212 36.13 -7.37 5.89
N GLY A 213 36.96 -6.44 5.42
CA GLY A 213 36.69 -5.00 5.52
C GLY A 213 35.49 -4.54 4.69
N ALA A 214 35.21 -5.18 3.56
CA ALA A 214 34.01 -4.92 2.76
C ALA A 214 32.76 -5.51 3.43
N LEU A 215 32.85 -6.70 4.03
CA LEU A 215 31.75 -7.29 4.79
C LEU A 215 31.41 -6.48 6.04
N ALA A 216 32.42 -6.01 6.80
CA ALA A 216 32.21 -5.25 8.03
C ALA A 216 31.37 -3.98 7.78
N LYS A 217 31.75 -3.18 6.78
CA LYS A 217 31.00 -1.97 6.36
C LYS A 217 29.55 -2.29 5.95
N LEU A 218 29.34 -3.40 5.24
CA LEU A 218 27.99 -3.86 4.89
C LEU A 218 27.20 -4.31 6.13
N VAL A 219 27.83 -5.01 7.06
CA VAL A 219 27.21 -5.46 8.32
C VAL A 219 26.78 -4.29 9.19
N GLU A 220 27.63 -3.26 9.34
CA GLU A 220 27.32 -2.03 10.08
C GLU A 220 26.12 -1.27 9.47
N ALA A 221 26.16 -1.06 8.15
CA ALA A 221 25.07 -0.42 7.41
C ALA A 221 23.77 -1.25 7.45
N ILE A 222 23.84 -2.57 7.50
CA ILE A 222 22.66 -3.44 7.59
C ILE A 222 22.08 -3.46 9.01
N ARG A 223 22.95 -3.56 10.02
CA ARG A 223 22.55 -3.62 11.45
C ARG A 223 21.74 -2.39 11.87
N THR A 224 22.24 -1.20 11.52
CA THR A 224 21.60 0.10 11.80
C THR A 224 20.29 0.33 11.05
N ASN A 225 20.06 -0.39 9.94
CA ASN A 225 18.81 -0.33 9.17
C ASN A 225 17.76 -1.36 9.64
N TYR A 226 18.18 -2.54 10.11
CA TYR A 226 17.28 -3.68 10.37
C TYR A 226 17.25 -4.17 11.80
N ASN A 227 18.41 -4.46 12.39
CA ASN A 227 18.49 -5.07 13.72
C ASN A 227 18.14 -4.07 14.82
N ASP A 228 18.67 -2.86 14.72
CA ASP A 228 18.52 -1.84 15.76
C ASP A 228 17.13 -1.18 15.70
N ARG A 229 16.53 -1.08 14.50
CA ARG A 229 15.16 -0.55 14.26
C ARG A 229 14.05 -1.58 14.40
N TYR A 230 14.36 -2.82 14.81
CA TYR A 230 13.38 -3.91 14.81
C TYR A 230 12.13 -3.60 15.65
N ASP A 231 12.26 -2.90 16.79
CA ASP A 231 11.09 -2.58 17.63
C ASP A 231 10.14 -1.59 16.95
N GLU A 232 10.65 -0.67 16.13
CA GLU A 232 9.84 0.22 15.30
C GLU A 232 9.16 -0.57 14.18
N VAL A 233 9.90 -1.43 13.49
CA VAL A 233 9.39 -2.28 12.38
C VAL A 233 8.33 -3.28 12.86
N SER A 234 8.50 -3.84 14.06
CA SER A 234 7.55 -4.79 14.65
C SER A 234 6.29 -4.14 15.24
N ARG A 235 6.32 -2.83 15.55
CA ARG A 235 5.14 -2.05 15.97
C ARG A 235 4.44 -1.35 14.79
N SER A 236 5.18 -1.01 13.73
CA SER A 236 4.63 -0.39 12.52
C SER A 236 3.91 -1.41 11.62
N GLY A 237 2.67 -1.72 12.00
CA GLY A 237 1.70 -2.28 11.07
C GLY A 237 1.59 -1.40 9.82
N ALA A 238 1.25 -2.00 8.68
CA ALA A 238 1.09 -1.22 7.46
C ALA A 238 -0.04 -0.19 7.66
N GLN A 239 0.27 1.10 7.52
CA GLN A 239 -0.76 2.12 7.44
C GLN A 239 -1.65 1.83 6.22
N ASP A 240 -2.96 2.01 6.39
CA ASP A 240 -3.93 1.87 5.30
C ASP A 240 -3.60 2.88 4.21
N VAL A 241 -2.92 2.43 3.14
CA VAL A 241 -2.78 3.24 1.95
C VAL A 241 -4.15 3.25 1.28
N VAL A 242 -4.96 4.26 1.61
CA VAL A 242 -6.25 4.56 0.97
C VAL A 242 -5.99 5.05 -0.46
N ARG A 243 -5.42 4.19 -1.30
CA ARG A 243 -5.43 4.31 -2.76
C ARG A 243 -6.82 3.91 -3.23
N GLY A 244 -7.54 4.88 -3.78
CA GLY A 244 -8.98 4.75 -3.92
C GLY A 244 -9.45 3.57 -4.76
N GLU A 245 -10.34 2.79 -4.15
CA GLU A 245 -11.60 2.36 -4.77
C GLU A 245 -12.69 3.20 -4.06
N SER A 246 -12.62 4.52 -4.18
CA SER A 246 -13.15 5.23 -5.34
C SER A 246 -12.09 5.91 -6.25
N GLY A 247 -11.19 5.14 -6.87
CA GLY A 247 -10.26 5.61 -7.90
C GLY A 247 -9.21 6.64 -7.45
N PRO A 248 -8.49 7.29 -8.39
CA PRO A 248 -7.70 8.49 -8.05
C PRO A 248 -8.58 9.55 -7.35
N THR A 249 -9.87 9.57 -7.67
CA THR A 249 -10.96 10.37 -7.09
C THR A 249 -11.29 10.10 -5.61
N ALA A 250 -10.69 9.13 -4.91
CA ALA A 250 -10.89 8.98 -3.46
C ALA A 250 -9.92 9.82 -2.64
N GLY A 251 -8.62 9.67 -2.94
CA GLY A 251 -7.57 10.52 -2.40
C GLY A 251 -7.73 11.94 -2.93
N ALA A 252 -7.93 12.09 -4.25
CA ALA A 252 -8.23 13.38 -4.84
C ALA A 252 -9.57 13.94 -4.39
N GLY A 253 -10.62 13.13 -4.14
CA GLY A 253 -11.92 13.64 -3.66
C GLY A 253 -11.95 13.96 -2.17
N CYS A 254 -11.09 13.33 -1.36
CA CYS A 254 -10.86 13.73 0.03
C CYS A 254 -9.99 14.99 0.08
N LEU A 255 -8.95 15.05 -0.76
CA LEU A 255 -8.10 16.24 -0.94
C LEU A 255 -8.93 17.43 -1.45
N GLU A 256 -9.70 17.26 -2.53
CA GLU A 256 -10.63 18.24 -3.09
C GLU A 256 -11.64 18.67 -2.04
N ARG A 257 -12.23 17.75 -1.27
CA ARG A 257 -13.12 18.10 -0.14
C ARG A 257 -12.40 18.89 0.95
N SER A 258 -11.14 18.59 1.26
CA SER A 258 -10.33 19.39 2.19
C SER A 258 -9.92 20.74 1.62
N HIS A 259 -9.68 20.85 0.31
CA HIS A 259 -9.46 22.12 -0.38
C HIS A 259 -10.73 22.98 -0.37
N TRP A 260 -11.90 22.41 -0.68
CA TRP A 260 -13.19 23.09 -0.56
C TRP A 260 -13.42 23.59 0.88
N ALA A 261 -13.20 22.74 1.88
CA ALA A 261 -13.33 23.10 3.28
C ALA A 261 -12.29 24.16 3.75
N ALA A 262 -11.08 24.16 3.18
CA ALA A 262 -10.06 25.18 3.45
C ALA A 262 -10.31 26.50 2.70
N SER A 263 -11.04 26.45 1.58
CA SER A 263 -11.45 27.63 0.80
C SER A 263 -12.76 28.28 1.28
N GLU A 264 -13.49 27.61 2.18
CA GLU A 264 -14.72 28.14 2.77
C GLU A 264 -14.34 29.26 3.76
N PRO A 265 -14.67 30.54 3.52
CA PRO A 265 -14.21 31.62 4.37
C PRO A 265 -14.77 31.45 5.78
N GLN A 266 -13.91 31.62 6.79
CA GLN A 266 -14.38 31.79 8.17
C GLN A 266 -15.09 33.14 8.28
N HIS A 267 -16.38 33.18 7.94
CA HIS A 267 -17.26 34.26 8.33
C HIS A 267 -17.29 34.31 9.85
N GLN A 268 -16.48 35.20 10.42
CA GLN A 268 -16.70 35.73 11.75
C GLN A 268 -18.08 36.41 11.73
N LEU A 269 -19.10 35.68 12.16
CA LEU A 269 -20.40 36.25 12.44
C LEU A 269 -20.18 37.34 13.50
N PRO A 270 -20.64 38.58 13.28
CA PRO A 270 -20.48 39.63 14.26
C PRO A 270 -21.19 39.20 15.56
N LEU A 271 -20.50 39.36 16.69
CA LEU A 271 -21.06 39.17 18.02
C LEU A 271 -22.05 40.30 18.31
N CYS A 272 -23.26 40.20 17.74
CA CYS A 272 -24.37 41.10 18.00
C CYS A 272 -24.77 41.03 19.48
N HIS A 273 -24.17 41.90 20.28
CA HIS A 273 -24.57 42.17 21.66
C HIS A 273 -25.85 43.00 21.67
N CYS A 274 -26.99 42.35 21.43
CA CYS A 274 -28.29 42.94 21.71
C CYS A 274 -28.50 42.96 23.24
N ARG A 275 -28.16 44.06 23.91
CA ARG A 275 -28.63 44.32 25.27
C ARG A 275 -30.11 44.68 25.21
N SER A 276 -30.94 43.98 26.00
CA SER A 276 -32.30 44.42 26.31
C SER A 276 -32.23 45.58 27.30
N ALA A 277 -33.10 46.59 27.14
CA ALA A 277 -33.09 47.82 27.92
C ALA A 277 -34.05 47.82 29.13
N ALA A 278 -34.68 46.69 29.48
CA ALA A 278 -35.75 46.65 30.48
C ALA A 278 -35.44 45.85 31.76
N THR A 279 -34.74 44.70 31.67
CA THR A 279 -34.44 43.84 32.82
C THR A 279 -33.10 43.13 32.63
N GLY A 280 -32.16 43.35 33.55
CA GLY A 280 -30.75 42.94 33.43
C GLY A 280 -30.43 41.47 33.71
N GLU A 281 -31.27 40.52 33.27
CA GLU A 281 -31.03 39.08 33.48
C GLU A 281 -31.06 38.27 32.17
N ALA A 282 -30.04 37.44 31.97
CA ALA A 282 -29.89 36.61 30.77
C ALA A 282 -30.68 35.30 30.90
N THR A 283 -31.91 35.28 30.36
CA THR A 283 -32.74 34.07 30.33
C THR A 283 -32.70 33.32 29.01
N CYS A 284 -32.64 31.99 29.15
CA CYS A 284 -32.82 30.93 28.15
C CYS A 284 -31.76 30.68 27.04
N TRP A 285 -31.21 29.49 27.14
CA TRP A 285 -30.52 28.71 26.10
C TRP A 285 -31.41 28.39 24.86
N VAL A 286 -30.82 27.65 23.90
CA VAL A 286 -31.49 26.87 22.84
C VAL A 286 -31.91 27.67 21.58
N ARG A 287 -30.95 28.35 20.94
CA ARG A 287 -31.00 28.54 19.46
C ARG A 287 -29.67 28.34 18.72
N SER A 288 -28.56 28.26 19.42
CA SER A 288 -27.20 28.26 18.82
C SER A 288 -26.69 26.91 18.30
N ARG A 289 -27.38 25.78 18.57
CA ARG A 289 -26.93 24.43 18.14
C ARG A 289 -27.56 23.92 16.83
N TRP A 290 -28.33 24.74 16.12
CA TRP A 290 -28.90 24.37 14.81
C TRP A 290 -28.13 24.95 13.61
N LEU A 291 -27.38 26.04 13.82
CA LEU A 291 -26.62 26.70 12.74
C LEU A 291 -25.19 26.18 12.59
N ALA A 292 -24.59 25.61 13.65
CA ALA A 292 -23.27 24.99 13.66
C ALA A 292 -23.28 23.54 13.10
N SER A 293 -23.90 23.32 11.93
CA SER A 293 -23.93 22.04 11.23
C SER A 293 -23.58 22.18 9.75
N PRO A 294 -22.54 21.49 9.25
CA PRO A 294 -22.10 21.56 7.85
C PRO A 294 -23.21 21.30 6.84
N SER A 295 -23.19 22.05 5.74
CA SER A 295 -24.24 22.14 4.72
C SER A 295 -24.71 20.80 4.15
N TRP A 296 -23.81 19.81 4.05
CA TRP A 296 -24.10 18.42 3.64
C TRP A 296 -25.23 17.78 4.48
N ARG A 297 -25.27 17.98 5.80
CA ARG A 297 -26.30 17.37 6.66
C ARG A 297 -27.69 17.97 6.41
N ARG A 298 -27.78 19.22 5.93
CA ARG A 298 -29.03 19.89 5.52
C ARG A 298 -29.59 19.39 4.19
N ARG A 299 -28.77 18.88 3.26
CA ARG A 299 -29.26 18.30 1.99
C ARG A 299 -29.86 16.89 2.12
N ARG A 300 -29.44 16.09 3.11
CA ARG A 300 -29.94 14.71 3.29
C ARG A 300 -31.35 14.63 3.90
N LEU A 301 -31.86 15.72 4.49
CA LEU A 301 -33.18 15.78 5.12
C LEU A 301 -34.33 16.23 4.18
N LYS A 302 -34.05 16.66 2.95
CA LYS A 302 -35.09 17.13 2.00
C LYS A 302 -35.86 16.01 1.27
N ASN A 303 -35.45 14.76 1.42
CA ASN A 303 -36.02 13.61 0.69
C ASN A 303 -36.64 12.55 1.62
N TRP A 304 -37.20 12.96 2.77
CA TRP A 304 -37.96 12.09 3.67
C TRP A 304 -39.44 12.48 3.65
N PRO A 305 -40.38 11.52 3.57
CA PRO A 305 -41.81 11.83 3.58
C PRO A 305 -42.24 12.45 4.92
N PRO A 306 -43.24 13.36 4.92
CA PRO A 306 -43.52 14.25 6.06
C PRO A 306 -43.99 13.53 7.34
N ASN A 307 -44.45 12.29 7.23
CA ASN A 307 -45.20 11.55 8.25
C ASN A 307 -44.34 10.97 9.41
N TRP A 308 -43.02 11.17 9.39
CA TRP A 308 -42.11 10.65 10.44
C TRP A 308 -41.75 11.69 11.52
N ALA A 309 -42.00 12.98 11.30
CA ALA A 309 -41.66 14.03 12.27
C ALA A 309 -42.60 14.02 13.50
N GLU A 310 -43.89 13.72 13.31
CA GLU A 310 -44.90 13.79 14.38
C GLU A 310 -44.79 12.62 15.38
N ARG A 311 -44.46 11.41 14.92
CA ARG A 311 -44.27 10.24 15.81
C ARG A 311 -43.06 10.35 16.75
N ALA A 312 -42.05 11.15 16.38
CA ALA A 312 -40.87 11.37 17.22
C ALA A 312 -41.10 12.38 18.36
N LEU A 313 -42.08 13.29 18.23
CA LEU A 313 -42.38 14.29 19.25
C LEU A 313 -43.26 13.74 20.38
N LEU A 314 -44.20 12.84 20.06
CA LEU A 314 -45.08 12.21 21.06
C LEU A 314 -44.34 11.27 22.03
N SER A 315 -43.23 10.65 21.59
CA SER A 315 -42.41 9.78 22.44
C SER A 315 -41.48 10.53 23.41
N PHE A 316 -41.16 11.81 23.14
CA PHE A 316 -40.37 12.64 24.06
C PHE A 316 -41.19 13.32 25.17
N LEU A 317 -42.49 13.53 24.96
CA LEU A 317 -43.38 14.15 25.94
C LEU A 317 -43.78 13.18 27.08
N TYR A 318 -43.93 11.89 26.80
CA TYR A 318 -44.39 10.91 27.80
C TYR A 318 -43.34 10.63 28.91
N ILE A 319 -42.04 10.74 28.60
CA ILE A 319 -40.95 10.45 29.56
C ILE A 319 -40.79 11.57 30.61
N LYS A 320 -41.31 12.78 30.36
CA LYS A 320 -41.07 13.95 31.23
C LYS A 320 -42.09 14.09 32.37
N VAL A 321 -43.21 13.38 32.31
CA VAL A 321 -44.30 13.45 33.31
C VAL A 321 -44.02 12.59 34.56
N ILE A 322 -43.31 11.47 34.42
CA ILE A 322 -43.12 10.50 35.53
C ILE A 322 -42.01 10.92 36.53
N LYS A 323 -41.14 11.87 36.18
CA LYS A 323 -40.04 12.35 37.06
C LYS A 323 -40.39 13.55 37.95
N GLY A 324 -41.68 13.91 38.05
CA GLY A 324 -42.17 15.03 38.87
C GLY A 324 -42.66 14.65 40.28
N SER A 325 -42.49 13.40 40.70
CA SER A 325 -42.98 12.89 42.00
C SER A 325 -41.86 12.18 42.77
N LEU A 326 -41.92 12.29 44.10
CA LEU A 326 -40.98 11.80 45.12
C LEU A 326 -39.62 12.50 45.20
N SER A 327 -39.57 13.48 46.11
CA SER A 327 -38.35 13.90 46.80
C SER A 327 -38.16 13.11 48.11
N ALA A 328 -37.00 13.34 48.76
CA ALA A 328 -36.63 13.03 50.14
C ALA A 328 -35.98 11.66 50.50
N SER A 329 -34.85 11.82 51.23
CA SER A 329 -34.24 10.92 52.22
C SER A 329 -33.38 9.69 51.83
N ALA A 330 -32.07 9.88 52.09
CA ALA A 330 -31.23 9.06 52.97
C ALA A 330 -30.63 7.70 52.52
N SER A 331 -29.33 7.76 52.19
CA SER A 331 -28.21 7.01 52.82
C SER A 331 -28.15 5.46 52.90
N ARG A 332 -27.02 4.96 52.37
CA ARG A 332 -26.17 3.81 52.81
C ARG A 332 -26.52 2.37 52.37
N HIS A 333 -25.44 1.68 51.97
CA HIS A 333 -25.12 0.24 52.07
C HIS A 333 -26.26 -0.79 52.30
N LEU A 334 -26.36 -1.79 51.39
CA LEU A 334 -25.96 -3.18 51.69
C LEU A 334 -25.96 -4.09 50.44
N ARG A 335 -25.71 -5.40 50.67
CA ARG A 335 -25.26 -6.42 49.71
C ARG A 335 -26.39 -7.30 49.13
N TRP A 336 -26.04 -7.93 48.00
CA TRP A 336 -26.32 -9.34 47.61
C TRP A 336 -27.64 -9.75 46.91
N SER A 337 -27.47 -10.85 46.14
CA SER A 337 -28.48 -11.74 45.51
C SER A 337 -29.29 -11.18 44.32
N ARG A 338 -29.13 -11.61 43.06
CA ARG A 338 -29.12 -12.95 42.41
C ARG A 338 -30.53 -13.49 42.08
N ILE A 339 -30.91 -13.40 40.81
CA ILE A 339 -31.88 -14.17 39.96
C ILE A 339 -31.56 -13.62 38.55
N PHE A 340 -30.98 -14.29 37.55
CA PHE A 340 -31.11 -15.65 37.00
C PHE A 340 -32.45 -15.95 36.33
N CYS A 341 -32.58 -15.58 35.05
CA CYS A 341 -33.20 -16.41 34.01
C CYS A 341 -32.89 -15.89 32.58
N HIS A 342 -32.39 -16.79 31.72
CA HIS A 342 -32.70 -16.97 30.29
C HIS A 342 -32.67 -15.75 29.33
N LEU A 343 -31.79 -15.64 28.31
CA LEU A 343 -31.57 -16.54 27.15
C LEU A 343 -32.89 -17.05 26.52
N ASN A 344 -33.24 -16.79 25.25
CA ASN A 344 -32.44 -16.22 24.16
C ASN A 344 -33.34 -15.72 23.00
N THR A 345 -32.79 -14.82 22.18
CA THR A 345 -33.05 -14.57 20.74
C THR A 345 -34.22 -15.28 20.01
N CYS A 346 -35.03 -14.51 19.29
CA CYS A 346 -35.71 -14.93 18.05
C CYS A 346 -35.62 -13.86 16.95
N GLN A 347 -34.57 -13.99 16.13
CA GLN A 347 -34.58 -13.73 14.69
C GLN A 347 -35.08 -15.03 14.00
N ASP A 348 -35.66 -15.07 12.80
CA ASP A 348 -36.10 -14.05 11.84
C ASP A 348 -37.30 -14.65 11.07
N CYS A 349 -38.17 -13.83 10.49
CA CYS A 349 -39.20 -14.33 9.56
C CYS A 349 -38.60 -14.60 8.17
N GLY A 350 -38.62 -15.85 7.73
CA GLY A 350 -38.28 -16.31 6.38
C GLY A 350 -39.18 -17.47 5.97
N GLU A 351 -39.67 -17.44 4.74
CA GLU A 351 -40.75 -18.30 4.23
C GLU A 351 -40.44 -19.80 4.26
N VAL A 352 -41.47 -20.63 4.51
CA VAL A 352 -42.14 -21.45 3.46
C VAL A 352 -43.30 -22.25 4.08
N THR A 353 -44.37 -22.41 3.30
CA THR A 353 -45.65 -23.04 3.66
C THR A 353 -45.52 -24.50 4.15
N VAL A 354 -46.18 -24.81 5.27
CA VAL A 354 -46.17 -26.15 5.90
C VAL A 354 -47.41 -26.96 5.49
N ARG A 355 -47.22 -28.27 5.28
CA ARG A 355 -48.28 -29.25 4.99
C ARG A 355 -49.21 -29.44 6.18
N CYS A 356 -50.53 -29.48 5.94
CA CYS A 356 -51.43 -30.21 6.82
C CYS A 356 -51.31 -31.72 6.57
N GLY A 357 -51.38 -32.53 7.63
CA GLY A 357 -51.44 -33.98 7.52
C GLY A 357 -52.22 -34.56 8.69
N ALA A 358 -53.28 -35.31 8.38
CA ALA A 358 -54.02 -36.12 9.33
C ALA A 358 -54.65 -37.32 8.62
N GLY A 359 -54.12 -38.52 8.89
CA GLY A 359 -54.93 -39.75 8.93
C GLY A 359 -55.04 -40.66 7.68
N VAL A 360 -54.66 -41.93 7.92
CA VAL A 360 -55.30 -43.18 7.42
C VAL A 360 -54.88 -43.78 6.05
N VAL A 361 -53.98 -44.77 6.15
CA VAL A 361 -54.00 -46.14 5.57
C VAL A 361 -54.57 -46.37 4.14
N SER A 362 -53.72 -46.79 3.19
CA SER A 362 -53.80 -48.08 2.44
C SER A 362 -52.76 -48.18 1.29
N ASN A 363 -52.68 -49.32 0.59
CA ASN A 363 -51.55 -49.77 -0.24
C ASN A 363 -51.54 -49.26 -1.71
N LEU A 364 -50.32 -49.21 -2.32
CA LEU A 364 -49.86 -49.58 -3.71
C LEU A 364 -50.82 -49.56 -4.94
N PRO A 365 -50.36 -49.45 -6.22
CA PRO A 365 -49.03 -49.06 -6.78
C PRO A 365 -49.10 -48.11 -8.04
N CYS A 366 -47.94 -47.95 -8.71
CA CYS A 366 -47.59 -47.33 -10.01
C CYS A 366 -48.63 -47.07 -11.14
N ALA A 367 -48.49 -45.90 -11.80
CA ALA A 367 -48.51 -45.66 -13.27
C ALA A 367 -47.98 -44.21 -13.55
N LEU A 368 -46.95 -43.97 -14.37
CA LEU A 368 -46.99 -43.78 -15.84
C LEU A 368 -47.97 -42.69 -16.33
N CYS A 369 -47.48 -41.46 -16.53
CA CYS A 369 -47.29 -40.88 -17.87
C CYS A 369 -46.37 -39.64 -17.83
#